data_AF-A0A8H3QK43-F1
#
_entry.id   AF-A0A8H3QK43-F1
#
_cell.length_a   1.000
_cell.length_b   1.000
_cell.length_c   1.000
_cell.angle_alpha   90.00
_cell.angle_beta   90.00
_cell.angle_gamma   90.00
#
_symmetry.space_group_name_H-M   'P 1'
#
loop_
_entity.id
_entity.type
_entity.pdbx_description
1 polymer ?
#
loop_
_entity_poly.entity_id
_entity_poly.type
_entity_poly.pdbx_seq_one_letter_code
_entity_poly.pdbx_strand_id
1 'polypeptide(L)'
;MLQLYQQLYKDQKTKWSTDRINYFIERRNSDLSNNQNRMLNSLLNRKPRHITLDRLIYTPEGSDTPVYTTKAQTIAEQARLHFQTHAGSTSSAVYNSVEDLPKP
;
A
#
# COMPACT_ATOMS: atom_id res chain seq x y z
N MET A 1 14.12 23.56 -19.71
CA MET A 1 12.78 23.78 -19.11
C MET A 1 12.15 22.50 -18.56
N LEU A 2 11.94 21.43 -19.36
CA LEU A 2 11.32 20.19 -18.86
C LEU A 2 12.12 19.50 -17.74
N GLN A 3 13.44 19.39 -17.88
CA GLN A 3 14.31 18.78 -16.87
C GLN A 3 14.30 19.54 -15.52
N LEU A 4 14.27 20.88 -15.57
CA LEU A 4 14.15 21.71 -14.38
C LEU A 4 12.83 21.46 -13.65
N TYR A 5 11.73 21.34 -14.40
CA TYR A 5 10.41 21.04 -13.83
C TYR A 5 10.36 19.66 -13.18
N GLN A 6 10.94 18.63 -13.83
CA GLN A 6 11.05 17.28 -13.27
C GLN A 6 11.85 17.27 -11.96
N GLN A 7 12.95 18.03 -11.93
CA GLN A 7 13.80 18.14 -10.74
C GLN A 7 13.05 18.82 -9.58
N LEU A 8 12.40 19.97 -9.84
CA LEU A 8 11.60 20.68 -8.83
C LEU A 8 10.47 19.81 -8.25
N TYR A 9 9.78 19.04 -9.10
CA TYR A 9 8.75 18.11 -8.65
C TYR A 9 9.33 17.01 -7.75
N LYS A 10 10.48 16.43 -8.14
CA LYS A 10 11.16 15.41 -7.35
C LYS A 10 11.58 15.95 -5.99
N ASP A 11 12.09 17.17 -5.93
CA ASP A 11 12.54 17.81 -4.69
C ASP A 11 11.36 18.13 -3.78
N GLN A 12 10.26 18.66 -4.31
CA GLN A 12 9.03 18.88 -3.54
C GLN A 12 8.45 17.57 -3.00
N LYS A 13 8.40 16.51 -3.82
CA LYS A 13 7.91 15.21 -3.41
C LYS A 13 8.78 14.61 -2.31
N THR A 14 10.10 14.70 -2.45
CA THR A 14 11.06 14.24 -1.44
C THR A 14 10.86 14.99 -0.14
N LYS A 15 10.81 16.33 -0.18
CA LYS A 15 10.59 17.17 1.00
C LYS A 15 9.29 16.82 1.70
N TRP A 16 8.18 16.78 0.96
CA TRP A 16 6.87 16.40 1.51
C TRP A 16 6.90 15.02 2.17
N SER A 17 7.58 14.05 1.55
CA SER A 17 7.71 12.70 2.10
C SER A 17 8.49 12.70 3.41
N THR A 18 9.64 13.37 3.44
CA THR A 18 10.49 13.49 4.63
C THR A 18 9.76 14.19 5.77
N ASP A 19 9.09 15.32 5.48
CA ASP A 19 8.35 16.09 6.48
C ASP A 19 7.23 15.25 7.10
N ARG A 20 6.51 14.45 6.29
CA ARG A 20 5.47 13.55 6.83
C ARG A 20 6.06 12.43 7.67
N ILE A 21 7.17 11.84 7.26
CA ILE A 21 7.85 10.80 8.05
C ILE A 21 8.24 11.36 9.41
N ASN A 22 8.90 12.51 9.44
CA ASN A 22 9.33 13.17 10.67
C ASN A 22 8.14 13.50 11.57
N TYR A 23 7.08 14.09 11.01
CA TYR A 23 5.85 14.38 11.75
C TYR A 23 5.30 13.13 12.47
N PHE A 24 5.20 12.00 11.77
CA PHE A 24 4.67 10.77 12.38
C PHE A 24 5.64 10.14 13.39
N ILE A 25 6.95 10.27 13.21
CA ILE A 25 7.96 9.82 14.19
C ILE A 25 7.84 10.65 15.47
N GLU A 26 7.89 11.98 15.36
CA GLU A 26 7.78 12.89 16.50
C GLU A 26 6.47 12.70 17.24
N ARG A 27 5.36 12.54 16.49
CA ARG A 27 4.05 12.28 17.07
C ARG A 27 4.03 10.96 17.83
N ARG A 28 4.61 9.88 17.27
CA ARG A 28 4.69 8.58 17.94
C ARG A 28 5.54 8.66 19.21
N ASN A 29 6.68 9.34 19.18
CA ASN A 29 7.54 9.52 20.35
C ASN A 29 6.83 10.32 21.44
N SER A 30 6.13 11.39 21.07
CA SER A 30 5.30 12.17 21.98
C SER A 30 4.17 11.34 22.59
N ASP A 31 3.49 10.51 21.79
CA ASP A 31 2.42 9.63 22.26
C ASP A 31 2.96 8.54 23.21
N LEU A 32 4.15 7.98 22.94
CA LEU A 32 4.77 6.98 23.80
C LEU A 32 5.08 7.53 25.21
N SER A 33 5.56 8.77 25.29
CA SER A 33 5.90 9.42 26.56
C SER A 33 4.67 9.96 27.29
N ASN A 34 3.68 10.51 26.57
CA ASN A 34 2.63 11.34 27.16
C ASN A 34 1.21 10.76 27.05
N ASN A 35 0.95 9.83 26.13
CA ASN A 35 -0.40 9.27 25.92
C ASN A 35 -0.37 7.92 25.18
N GLN A 36 0.05 6.87 25.88
CA GLN A 36 0.25 5.53 25.31
C GLN A 36 -1.04 4.92 24.72
N ASN A 37 -2.21 5.25 25.29
CA ASN A 37 -3.50 4.83 24.73
C ASN A 37 -3.77 5.44 23.34
N ARG A 38 -3.33 6.69 23.08
CA ARG A 38 -3.45 7.30 21.76
C ARG A 38 -2.57 6.62 20.72
N MET A 39 -1.41 6.09 21.11
CA MET A 39 -0.52 5.33 20.23
C MET A 39 -1.21 4.06 19.70
N LEU A 40 -1.85 3.28 20.57
CA LEU A 40 -2.64 2.10 20.20
C LEU A 40 -3.82 2.49 19.31
N ASN A 41 -4.54 3.56 19.68
CA ASN A 41 -5.64 4.09 18.89
C ASN A 41 -5.19 4.63 17.53
N SER A 42 -3.97 5.15 17.35
CA SER A 42 -3.47 5.58 16.03
C SER A 42 -3.26 4.41 15.07
N LEU A 43 -2.92 3.23 15.60
CA LEU A 43 -2.79 2.01 14.80
C LEU A 43 -4.18 1.48 14.41
N LEU A 44 -5.10 1.43 15.38
CA LEU A 44 -6.47 0.91 15.22
C LEU A 44 -7.39 1.86 14.43
N ASN A 45 -7.19 3.18 14.53
CA ASN A 45 -7.96 4.20 13.81
C ASN A 45 -7.34 4.57 12.45
N ARG A 46 -6.39 3.78 11.94
CA ARG A 46 -5.85 4.02 10.61
C ARG A 46 -6.98 3.83 9.59
N LYS A 47 -7.46 4.94 9.02
CA LYS A 47 -8.45 4.89 7.93
C LYS A 47 -7.88 4.02 6.80
N PRO A 48 -8.61 2.99 6.34
CA PRO A 48 -8.19 2.22 5.17
C PRO A 48 -7.90 3.17 4.01
N ARG A 49 -6.72 3.03 3.40
CA ARG A 49 -6.38 3.83 2.22
C ARG A 49 -7.17 3.25 1.06
N HIS A 50 -8.10 4.02 0.52
CA HIS A 50 -8.84 3.66 -0.68
C HIS A 50 -8.12 4.22 -1.91
N ILE A 51 -7.97 3.39 -2.94
CA ILE A 51 -7.61 3.83 -4.28
C ILE A 51 -8.83 3.65 -5.18
N THR A 52 -9.21 4.69 -5.91
CA THR A 52 -10.29 4.61 -6.89
C THR A 52 -9.65 4.39 -8.26
N LEU A 53 -10.02 3.29 -8.91
CA LEU A 53 -9.53 2.93 -10.25
C LEU A 53 -10.66 3.11 -11.27
N ASP A 54 -10.53 4.12 -12.12
CA ASP A 54 -11.51 4.39 -13.18
C ASP A 54 -11.26 3.55 -14.45
N ARG A 55 -10.02 3.09 -14.61
CA ARG A 55 -9.52 2.41 -15.81
C ARG A 55 -8.50 1.35 -15.42
N LEU A 56 -8.54 0.22 -16.09
CA LEU A 56 -7.61 -0.88 -15.88
C LEU A 56 -7.20 -1.51 -17.21
N ILE A 57 -5.93 -1.83 -17.34
CA ILE A 57 -5.41 -2.73 -18.38
C ILE A 57 -4.99 -4.00 -17.67
N TYR A 58 -5.47 -5.14 -18.14
CA TYR A 58 -5.14 -6.45 -17.60
C TYR A 58 -5.02 -7.47 -18.73
N THR A 59 -4.26 -8.53 -18.50
CA THR A 59 -4.14 -9.64 -19.44
C THR A 59 -5.00 -10.79 -18.91
N PRO A 60 -6.05 -11.22 -19.63
CA PRO A 60 -6.86 -12.36 -19.23
C PRO A 60 -6.02 -13.64 -19.14
N GLU A 61 -6.37 -14.53 -18.22
CA GLU A 61 -5.72 -15.83 -18.11
C GLU A 61 -5.86 -16.63 -19.42
N GLY A 62 -4.75 -17.19 -19.91
CA GLY A 62 -4.73 -17.93 -21.18
C GLY A 62 -4.72 -17.05 -22.44
N SER A 63 -4.57 -15.74 -22.30
CA SER A 63 -4.41 -14.80 -23.41
C SER A 63 -3.08 -14.05 -23.29
N ASP A 64 -2.40 -13.81 -24.42
CA ASP A 64 -1.22 -12.95 -24.45
C ASP A 64 -1.56 -11.48 -24.76
N THR A 65 -2.84 -11.16 -24.98
CA THR A 65 -3.26 -9.82 -25.39
C THR A 65 -3.83 -9.03 -24.20
N PRO A 66 -3.28 -7.82 -23.93
CA PRO A 66 -3.82 -6.97 -22.88
C PRO A 66 -5.16 -6.37 -23.31
N VAL A 67 -6.11 -6.38 -22.38
CA VAL A 67 -7.46 -5.85 -22.55
C VAL A 67 -7.64 -4.62 -21.67
N TYR A 68 -8.28 -3.60 -22.22
CA TYR A 68 -8.65 -2.37 -21.53
C TYR A 68 -10.09 -2.43 -21.02
N THR A 69 -10.34 -1.99 -19.79
CA THR A 69 -11.68 -1.91 -19.21
C THR A 69 -11.90 -0.65 -18.39
N THR A 70 -13.14 -0.16 -18.40
CA THR A 70 -13.67 0.91 -17.55
C THR A 70 -14.83 0.41 -16.66
N LYS A 71 -15.17 -0.88 -16.75
CA LYS A 71 -16.29 -1.46 -16.01
C LYS A 71 -15.88 -1.69 -14.56
N ALA A 72 -16.56 -1.02 -13.62
CA ALA A 72 -16.25 -1.08 -12.20
C ALA A 72 -16.20 -2.52 -11.64
N GLN A 73 -17.11 -3.39 -12.07
CA GLN A 73 -17.14 -4.79 -11.65
C GLN A 73 -15.88 -5.55 -12.07
N THR A 74 -15.48 -5.42 -13.35
CA THR A 74 -14.27 -6.05 -13.89
C THR A 74 -13.01 -5.51 -13.22
N ILE A 75 -12.95 -4.20 -12.96
CA ILE A 75 -11.83 -3.57 -12.25
C ILE A 75 -11.70 -4.15 -10.84
N ALA A 76 -12.81 -4.26 -10.10
CA ALA A 76 -12.80 -4.81 -8.75
C ALA A 76 -12.37 -6.28 -8.71
N GLU A 77 -12.86 -7.08 -9.65
CA GLU A 77 -12.52 -8.50 -9.77
C GLU A 77 -11.02 -8.70 -10.07
N GLN A 78 -10.50 -7.98 -11.06
CA GLN A 78 -9.09 -8.06 -11.44
C GLN A 78 -8.16 -7.50 -10.37
N ALA A 79 -8.57 -6.42 -9.68
CA ALA A 79 -7.83 -5.92 -8.53
C ALA A 79 -7.79 -6.96 -7.40
N ARG A 80 -8.92 -7.60 -7.08
CA ARG A 80 -8.96 -8.68 -6.08
C ARG A 80 -8.04 -9.84 -6.47
N LEU A 81 -8.11 -10.29 -7.71
CA LEU A 81 -7.25 -11.35 -8.23
C LEU A 81 -5.77 -10.98 -8.06
N HIS A 82 -5.38 -9.79 -8.52
CA HIS A 82 -4.00 -9.29 -8.38
C HIS A 82 -3.51 -9.31 -6.92
N PHE A 83 -4.32 -8.84 -5.97
CA PHE A 83 -3.91 -8.85 -4.56
C PHE A 83 -3.87 -10.25 -3.94
N GLN A 84 -4.64 -11.20 -4.46
CA GLN A 84 -4.61 -12.61 -4.03
C GLN A 84 -3.43 -13.39 -4.62
N THR A 85 -2.99 -13.07 -5.84
CA THR A 85 -1.97 -13.85 -6.55
C THR A 85 -0.58 -13.20 -6.56
N HIS A 86 -0.50 -11.86 -6.58
CA HIS A 86 0.76 -11.14 -6.83
C HIS A 86 1.22 -10.22 -5.71
N ALA A 87 0.34 -9.69 -4.85
CA ALA A 87 0.72 -8.70 -3.83
C ALA A 87 1.28 -9.29 -2.53
N GLY A 88 1.72 -10.55 -2.56
CA GLY A 88 2.15 -11.29 -1.40
C GLY A 88 1.59 -12.69 -1.53
N SER A 89 2.47 -13.61 -1.94
CA SER A 89 2.26 -15.06 -2.01
C SER A 89 1.10 -15.52 -1.13
N THR A 90 0.24 -16.36 -1.68
CA THR A 90 -0.44 -17.41 -0.91
C THR A 90 0.45 -17.83 0.25
N SER A 91 0.10 -17.43 1.47
CA SER A 91 0.60 -18.10 2.65
C SER A 91 -0.12 -19.46 2.65
N SER A 92 0.31 -20.35 1.76
CA SER A 92 -0.02 -21.78 1.84
C SER A 92 0.66 -22.41 3.05
N ALA A 93 1.47 -21.63 3.80
CA ALA A 93 1.98 -21.99 5.10
C ALA A 93 0.82 -22.02 6.08
N VAL A 94 0.22 -23.21 6.21
CA VAL A 94 -0.58 -23.56 7.39
C VAL A 94 0.42 -23.70 8.54
N TYR A 95 0.41 -22.73 9.45
CA TYR A 95 1.21 -22.78 10.67
C TYR A 95 0.40 -23.53 11.73
N ASN A 96 0.78 -24.77 12.01
CA ASN A 96 0.12 -25.60 13.02
C ASN A 96 0.86 -25.54 14.37
N SER A 97 2.13 -25.12 14.39
CA SER A 97 2.89 -24.88 15.62
C SER A 97 3.83 -23.66 15.52
N VAL A 98 4.43 -23.29 16.65
CA VAL A 98 5.36 -22.15 16.76
C VAL A 98 6.64 -22.36 15.95
N GLU A 99 7.02 -23.61 15.75
CA GLU A 99 8.18 -24.04 14.98
C GLU A 99 7.98 -23.85 13.46
N ASP A 100 6.73 -23.77 13.00
CA ASP A 100 6.40 -23.55 11.59
C ASP A 100 6.65 -22.08 11.16
N LEU A 101 6.85 -21.17 12.12
CA LEU A 101 7.05 -19.76 11.83
C LEU A 101 8.37 -19.53 11.08
N PRO A 102 8.39 -18.62 10.09
CA PRO A 102 9.64 -18.25 9.44
C PRO A 102 10.61 -17.69 10.48
N LYS A 103 11.84 -18.22 10.46
CA LYS A 103 12.91 -17.76 11.35
C LYS A 103 13.24 -16.29 11.02
N PRO A 104 13.60 -15.48 12.05
CA PRO A 104 13.95 -14.07 11.88
C PRO A 104 15.17 -13.86 10.97
#